data_AF-A0A1W0A3J3-F1
#
_entry.id   AF-A0A1W0A3J3-F1
#
_cell.length_a   1.000
_cell.length_b   1.000
_cell.length_c   1.000
_cell.angle_alpha   90.00
_cell.angle_beta   90.00
_cell.angle_gamma   90.00
#
_symmetry.space_group_name_H-M   'P 1'
#
loop_
_entity.id
_entity.type
_entity.pdbx_description
1 polymer ?
#
loop_
_entity_poly.entity_id
_entity_poly.type
_entity_poly.pdbx_seq_one_letter_code
_entity_poly.pdbx_strand_id
1 'polypeptide(L)'
;MSMTVTRTRTACPRTSWVPTNARRSCNCCGKSFSVLRWRHRCRVCGDIVCSKCSVEVVLRNEVTQVGKSCVVCAITPDSNEYLDLAAAMQRRPTCPMFVDLLPSMKWKDVAREHRKNGNCGCTICLDDYKGLDNIMQLPCHHTYHTKCITRWLETNDECPVCRYSLPRDVSFACSISMLS
;
A
#
# COMPACT_ATOMS: atom_id res chain seq x y z
N MET A 1 24.55 -1.73 -8.09
CA MET A 1 23.83 -2.21 -9.28
C MET A 1 22.48 -2.75 -8.81
N SER A 2 21.43 -1.91 -8.79
CA SER A 2 20.10 -2.36 -8.35
C SER A 2 19.52 -3.29 -9.39
N MET A 3 19.33 -4.55 -9.02
CA MET A 3 18.51 -5.49 -9.78
C MET A 3 17.05 -5.01 -9.69
N THR A 4 16.61 -4.20 -10.64
CA THR A 4 15.18 -3.95 -10.83
C THR A 4 14.53 -5.27 -11.22
N VAL A 5 13.81 -5.89 -10.28
CA VAL A 5 12.96 -7.05 -10.55
C VAL A 5 11.89 -6.58 -11.55
N THR A 6 12.08 -6.93 -12.82
CA THR A 6 11.11 -6.62 -13.88
C THR A 6 9.86 -7.46 -13.63
N ARG A 7 8.76 -6.82 -13.22
CA ARG A 7 7.51 -7.50 -12.89
C ARG A 7 6.74 -7.81 -14.18
N THR A 8 6.32 -9.07 -14.30
CA THR A 8 5.51 -9.56 -15.42
C THR A 8 4.03 -9.37 -15.12
N ARG A 9 3.27 -8.87 -16.09
CA ARG A 9 1.85 -8.51 -15.96
C ARG A 9 1.02 -8.98 -17.15
N THR A 10 -0.28 -9.17 -16.91
CA THR A 10 -1.26 -9.38 -17.98
C THR A 10 -1.86 -8.04 -18.40
N ALA A 11 -1.83 -7.73 -19.69
CA ALA A 11 -2.46 -6.53 -20.23
C ALA A 11 -3.99 -6.71 -20.31
N CYS A 12 -4.74 -5.67 -19.97
CA CYS A 12 -6.17 -5.63 -20.24
C CYS A 12 -6.45 -5.46 -21.73
N PRO A 13 -7.61 -5.92 -22.23
CA PRO A 13 -8.06 -5.64 -23.57
C PRO A 13 -8.10 -4.14 -23.86
N ARG A 14 -7.76 -3.75 -25.09
CA ARG A 14 -7.80 -2.34 -25.52
C ARG A 14 -9.20 -1.72 -25.42
N THR A 15 -10.24 -2.54 -25.50
CA THR A 15 -11.63 -2.13 -25.30
C THR A 15 -11.92 -1.65 -23.88
N SER A 16 -11.12 -2.06 -22.90
CA SER A 16 -11.20 -1.64 -21.51
C SER A 16 -10.39 -0.37 -21.22
N TRP A 17 -9.73 0.23 -22.22
CA TRP A 17 -8.90 1.42 -22.00
C TRP A 17 -9.73 2.68 -21.86
N VAL A 18 -9.38 3.49 -20.87
CA VAL A 18 -9.98 4.80 -20.68
C VAL A 18 -9.58 5.72 -21.83
N PRO A 19 -10.53 6.38 -22.51
CA PRO A 19 -10.23 7.32 -23.58
C PRO A 19 -9.35 8.47 -23.10
N THR A 20 -8.36 8.87 -23.89
CA THR A 20 -7.29 9.82 -23.49
C THR A 20 -7.82 11.18 -22.99
N ASN A 21 -9.00 11.59 -23.44
CA ASN A 21 -9.68 12.85 -23.07
C ASN A 21 -10.64 12.70 -21.87
N ALA A 22 -10.95 11.48 -21.44
CA ALA A 22 -11.87 11.22 -20.32
C ALA A 22 -11.26 11.60 -18.96
N ARG A 23 -9.92 11.74 -18.86
CA ARG A 23 -9.23 12.18 -17.64
C ARG A 23 -8.52 13.51 -17.81
N ARG A 24 -8.86 14.47 -16.93
CA ARG A 24 -8.19 15.77 -16.82
C ARG A 24 -6.95 15.71 -15.91
N SER A 25 -6.82 14.68 -15.08
CA SER A 25 -5.75 14.49 -14.10
C SER A 25 -5.28 13.04 -14.03
N CYS A 26 -4.07 12.83 -13.51
CA CYS A 26 -3.46 11.52 -13.31
C CYS A 26 -4.26 10.67 -12.31
N ASN A 27 -4.62 9.44 -12.69
CA ASN A 27 -5.38 8.53 -11.83
C ASN A 27 -4.60 8.03 -10.59
N CYS A 28 -3.27 8.19 -10.56
CA CYS A 28 -2.46 7.81 -9.39
C CYS A 28 -2.16 8.97 -8.45
N CYS A 29 -1.84 10.17 -8.96
CA CYS A 29 -1.36 11.28 -8.13
C CYS A 29 -2.26 12.52 -8.16
N GLY A 30 -3.38 12.47 -8.89
CA GLY A 30 -4.36 13.57 -8.96
C GLY A 30 -3.91 14.83 -9.70
N LYS A 31 -2.63 14.97 -10.06
CA LYS A 31 -2.11 16.17 -10.74
C LYS A 31 -2.66 16.30 -12.15
N SER A 32 -3.12 17.51 -12.50
CA SER A 32 -3.64 17.85 -13.84
C SER A 32 -2.59 17.63 -14.91
N PHE A 33 -3.04 17.09 -16.04
CA PHE A 33 -2.22 16.98 -17.23
C PHE A 33 -2.02 18.35 -17.88
N SER A 34 -0.85 18.55 -18.47
CA SER A 34 -0.44 19.78 -19.15
C SER A 34 0.56 19.43 -20.25
N VAL A 35 1.06 20.43 -20.98
CA VAL A 35 2.14 20.23 -21.97
C VAL A 35 3.41 19.62 -21.37
N LEU A 36 3.68 19.82 -20.07
CA LEU A 36 4.84 19.23 -19.38
C LEU A 36 4.50 17.92 -18.66
N ARG A 37 3.20 17.58 -18.55
CA ARG A 37 2.72 16.36 -17.89
C ARG A 37 1.89 15.56 -18.88
N TRP A 38 2.62 14.74 -19.64
CA TRP A 38 2.08 13.87 -20.68
C TRP A 38 1.25 12.72 -20.09
N ARG A 39 0.28 12.25 -20.88
CA ARG A 39 -0.63 11.16 -20.55
C ARG A 39 -0.03 9.83 -20.99
N HIS A 40 -0.05 8.84 -20.11
CA HIS A 40 0.27 7.44 -20.40
C HIS A 40 -0.92 6.56 -20.02
N ARG A 41 -1.21 5.54 -20.82
CA ARG A 41 -2.23 4.54 -20.48
C ARG A 41 -1.59 3.38 -19.74
N CYS A 42 -2.16 2.94 -18.63
CA CYS A 42 -1.76 1.70 -18.00
C CYS A 42 -2.19 0.52 -18.89
N ARG A 43 -1.25 -0.38 -19.22
CA ARG A 43 -1.56 -1.56 -20.03
C ARG A 43 -2.32 -2.62 -19.23
N VAL A 44 -2.30 -2.56 -17.90
CA VAL A 44 -2.95 -3.54 -16.99
C VAL A 44 -4.39 -3.14 -16.66
N CYS A 45 -4.66 -1.89 -16.30
CA CYS A 45 -6.03 -1.45 -15.96
C CYS A 45 -6.67 -0.50 -16.98
N GLY A 46 -5.93 -0.04 -17.99
CA GLY A 46 -6.46 0.86 -19.02
C GLY A 46 -6.57 2.34 -18.64
N ASP A 47 -6.38 2.72 -17.37
CA ASP A 47 -6.53 4.11 -16.91
C ASP A 47 -5.33 5.01 -17.29
N ILE A 48 -5.48 6.32 -17.09
CA ILE A 48 -4.56 7.35 -17.55
C ILE A 48 -3.72 7.88 -16.38
N VAL A 49 -2.40 7.78 -16.52
CA VAL A 49 -1.42 8.18 -15.51
C VAL A 49 -0.32 9.06 -16.12
N CYS A 50 0.42 9.79 -15.29
CA CYS A 50 1.60 10.54 -15.76
C CYS A 50 2.85 9.66 -15.79
N SER A 51 3.91 10.15 -16.46
CA SER A 51 5.19 9.42 -16.60
C SER A 51 5.77 8.99 -15.25
N LYS A 52 5.73 9.87 -14.25
CA LYS A 52 6.19 9.59 -12.88
C LYS A 52 5.35 8.54 -12.15
N CYS A 53 4.12 8.31 -12.60
CA CYS A 53 3.21 7.30 -12.03
C CYS A 53 3.10 6.06 -12.90
N SER A 54 3.99 5.92 -13.89
CA SER A 54 4.07 4.75 -14.76
C SER A 54 5.45 4.13 -14.67
N VAL A 55 5.50 2.81 -14.70
CA VAL A 55 6.72 2.02 -14.75
C VAL A 55 6.66 1.04 -15.91
N GLU A 56 7.82 0.57 -16.34
CA GLU A 56 7.90 -0.45 -17.36
C GLU A 56 7.67 -1.85 -16.76
N VAL A 57 6.91 -2.67 -17.46
CA VAL A 57 6.61 -4.05 -17.09
C VAL A 57 6.71 -4.95 -18.32
N VAL A 58 6.96 -6.24 -18.09
CA VAL A 58 6.83 -7.27 -19.12
C VAL A 58 5.36 -7.66 -19.24
N LEU A 59 4.84 -7.77 -20.46
CA LEU A 59 3.44 -8.11 -20.73
C LEU A 59 3.32 -9.52 -21.32
N ARG A 60 2.50 -10.38 -20.70
CA ARG A 60 2.35 -11.80 -21.11
C ARG A 60 1.56 -12.00 -22.41
N ASN A 61 0.67 -11.07 -22.73
CA ASN A 61 -0.33 -11.21 -23.80
C ASN A 61 -0.27 -10.06 -24.83
N GLU A 62 0.90 -9.47 -25.02
CA GLU A 62 1.15 -8.40 -25.99
C GLU A 62 2.36 -8.75 -26.87
N VAL A 63 2.30 -8.40 -28.15
CA VAL A 63 3.34 -8.71 -29.14
C VAL A 63 4.67 -8.04 -28.78
N THR A 64 4.62 -6.81 -28.28
CA THR A 64 5.82 -6.05 -27.92
C THR A 64 6.45 -6.49 -26.60
N GLN A 65 5.78 -7.35 -25.83
CA GLN A 65 6.18 -7.93 -24.54
C GLN A 65 6.65 -6.95 -23.45
N VAL A 66 6.70 -5.65 -23.72
CA VAL A 66 7.08 -4.57 -22.82
C VAL A 66 6.06 -3.44 -22.95
N GLY A 67 5.65 -2.87 -21.82
CA GLY A 67 4.73 -1.74 -21.81
C GLY A 67 4.67 -1.00 -20.48
N LYS A 68 3.86 0.07 -20.45
CA LYS A 68 3.72 0.92 -19.25
C LYS A 68 2.59 0.43 -18.34
N SER A 69 2.90 0.09 -17.11
CA SER A 69 1.91 -0.12 -16.04
C SER A 69 1.86 1.10 -15.13
N CYS A 70 0.71 1.37 -14.48
CA CYS A 70 0.72 2.33 -13.39
C CYS A 70 1.44 1.72 -12.20
N VAL A 71 1.98 2.55 -11.30
CA VAL A 71 2.71 2.05 -10.12
C VAL A 71 1.86 1.10 -9.29
N VAL A 72 0.54 1.33 -9.19
CA VAL A 72 -0.40 0.46 -8.47
C VAL A 72 -0.47 -0.93 -9.11
N CYS A 73 -0.82 -1.02 -10.39
CA CYS A 73 -0.90 -2.30 -11.10
C CYS A 73 0.46 -3.00 -11.23
N ALA A 74 1.56 -2.25 -11.17
CA ALA A 74 2.89 -2.84 -11.13
C ALA A 74 3.21 -3.48 -9.79
N ILE A 75 2.61 -3.05 -8.67
CA ILE A 75 2.86 -3.60 -7.33
C ILE A 75 1.81 -4.60 -6.84
N THR A 76 0.55 -4.47 -7.25
CA THR A 76 -0.55 -5.39 -6.86
C THR A 76 -0.40 -6.75 -7.56
N PRO A 77 -0.63 -7.92 -6.96
CA PRO A 77 -0.56 -9.24 -7.64
C PRO A 77 -1.49 -9.35 -8.88
N ASP A 78 -1.25 -10.27 -9.82
CA ASP A 78 -2.10 -10.47 -11.01
C ASP A 78 -3.47 -11.08 -10.64
N SER A 79 -4.50 -10.88 -11.46
CA SER A 79 -5.89 -11.31 -11.29
C SER A 79 -6.10 -12.81 -11.00
N ASN A 80 -5.29 -13.69 -11.61
CA ASN A 80 -5.34 -15.14 -11.32
C ASN A 80 -4.71 -15.48 -9.96
N GLU A 81 -3.71 -14.70 -9.54
CA GLU A 81 -3.10 -14.79 -8.21
C GLU A 81 -4.01 -14.12 -7.16
N TYR A 82 -4.82 -13.15 -7.59
CA TYR A 82 -5.82 -12.44 -6.80
C TYR A 82 -7.04 -13.30 -6.47
N LEU A 83 -7.42 -14.32 -7.25
CA LEU A 83 -8.50 -15.24 -6.85
C LEU A 83 -8.06 -16.15 -5.71
N ASP A 84 -6.84 -16.70 -5.77
CA ASP A 84 -6.25 -17.48 -4.68
C ASP A 84 -5.91 -16.62 -3.46
N LEU A 85 -5.41 -15.40 -3.69
CA LEU A 85 -5.13 -14.44 -2.62
C LEU A 85 -6.42 -13.83 -2.05
N ALA A 86 -7.46 -13.59 -2.83
CA ALA A 86 -8.77 -13.13 -2.33
C ALA A 86 -9.44 -14.23 -1.50
N ALA A 87 -9.34 -15.50 -1.91
CA ALA A 87 -9.75 -16.64 -1.09
C ALA A 87 -8.93 -16.73 0.21
N ALA A 88 -7.63 -16.40 0.18
CA ALA A 88 -6.78 -16.31 1.38
C ALA A 88 -7.05 -15.04 2.23
N MET A 89 -7.42 -13.91 1.60
CA MET A 89 -7.74 -12.62 2.22
C MET A 89 -9.14 -12.59 2.83
N GLN A 90 -10.06 -13.46 2.40
CA GLN A 90 -11.36 -13.67 3.06
C GLN A 90 -11.23 -14.18 4.51
N ARG A 91 -10.02 -14.52 4.97
CA ARG A 91 -9.73 -14.88 6.36
C ARG A 91 -9.03 -13.79 7.17
N ARG A 92 -8.66 -12.65 6.55
CA ARG A 92 -7.96 -11.55 7.22
C ARG A 92 -8.85 -10.31 7.26
N PRO A 93 -9.18 -9.79 8.45
CA PRO A 93 -10.03 -8.61 8.58
C PRO A 93 -9.31 -7.31 8.17
N THR A 94 -7.96 -7.28 8.08
CA THR A 94 -7.22 -6.13 7.53
C THR A 94 -6.40 -6.49 6.28
N CYS A 95 -6.20 -5.49 5.39
CA CYS A 95 -5.39 -5.65 4.19
C CYS A 95 -3.90 -5.83 4.56
N PRO A 96 -3.20 -6.88 4.10
CA PRO A 96 -1.77 -7.05 4.38
C PRO A 96 -0.91 -5.86 3.94
N MET A 97 -1.25 -5.23 2.80
CA MET A 97 -0.53 -4.04 2.34
C MET A 97 -0.75 -2.83 3.25
N PHE A 98 -1.89 -2.72 3.95
CA PHE A 98 -2.10 -1.66 4.93
C PHE A 98 -1.14 -1.83 6.11
N VAL A 99 -0.99 -3.06 6.61
CA VAL A 99 -0.08 -3.38 7.74
C VAL A 99 1.38 -3.09 7.38
N ASP A 100 1.82 -3.46 6.17
CA ASP A 100 3.19 -3.22 5.70
C ASP A 100 3.52 -1.73 5.53
N LEU A 101 2.51 -0.87 5.40
CA LEU A 101 2.65 0.58 5.26
C LEU A 101 2.58 1.32 6.61
N LEU A 102 2.27 0.63 7.70
CA LEU A 102 2.24 1.27 9.02
C LEU A 102 3.64 1.71 9.45
N PRO A 103 3.77 2.90 10.06
CA PRO A 103 5.05 3.35 10.61
C PRO A 103 5.62 2.33 11.60
N SER A 104 6.82 1.85 11.31
CA SER A 104 7.61 0.98 12.19
C SER A 104 8.90 1.68 12.58
N MET A 105 9.24 1.61 13.86
CA MET A 105 10.35 2.36 14.45
C MET A 105 10.96 1.58 15.62
N LYS A 106 12.22 1.90 15.97
CA LYS A 106 12.85 1.34 17.16
C LYS A 106 12.45 2.16 18.39
N TRP A 107 12.12 1.48 19.47
CA TRP A 107 11.73 2.14 20.72
C TRP A 107 12.79 3.13 21.21
N LYS A 108 14.08 2.79 21.16
CA LYS A 108 15.18 3.70 21.58
C LYS A 108 15.11 5.07 20.90
N ASP A 109 14.59 5.16 19.68
CA ASP A 109 14.60 6.39 18.90
C ASP A 109 13.45 7.34 19.32
N VAL A 110 12.41 6.81 19.97
CA VAL A 110 11.21 7.58 20.34
C VAL A 110 10.74 7.43 21.79
N ALA A 111 11.48 6.66 22.59
CA ALA A 111 11.15 6.40 23.99
C ALA A 111 10.93 7.68 24.82
N ARG A 112 11.63 8.78 24.49
CA ARG A 112 11.50 10.06 25.21
C ARG A 112 10.12 10.70 25.04
N GLU A 113 9.57 10.65 23.83
CA GLU A 113 8.26 11.25 23.52
C GLU A 113 7.13 10.39 24.06
N HIS A 114 7.19 9.08 23.82
CA HIS A 114 6.16 8.15 24.28
C HIS A 114 6.07 8.04 25.81
N ARG A 115 7.19 8.13 26.53
CA ARG A 115 7.18 8.15 28.01
C ARG A 115 6.44 9.37 28.57
N LYS A 116 6.52 10.54 27.93
CA LYS A 116 5.77 11.73 28.37
C LYS A 116 4.26 11.55 28.23
N ASN A 117 3.83 10.75 27.26
CA ASN A 117 2.42 10.48 26.97
C ASN A 117 1.89 9.22 27.68
N GLY A 118 2.67 8.63 28.61
CA GLY A 118 2.26 7.43 29.36
C GLY A 118 2.18 6.15 28.51
N ASN A 119 2.74 6.14 27.30
CA ASN A 119 2.64 5.05 26.35
C ASN A 119 3.92 4.18 26.37
N CYS A 120 4.21 3.57 27.52
CA CYS A 120 5.48 2.90 27.81
C CYS A 120 5.48 1.37 27.67
N GLY A 121 4.34 0.76 27.35
CA GLY A 121 4.23 -0.69 27.19
C GLY A 121 3.21 -1.11 26.14
N CYS A 122 3.28 -2.38 25.78
CA CYS A 122 2.41 -3.03 24.81
C CYS A 122 1.21 -3.65 25.52
N THR A 123 -0.01 -3.17 25.26
CA THR A 123 -1.22 -3.68 25.90
C THR A 123 -1.66 -5.06 25.40
N ILE A 124 -1.05 -5.58 24.33
CA ILE A 124 -1.35 -6.92 23.80
C ILE A 124 -0.60 -8.01 24.60
N CYS A 125 0.69 -7.79 24.90
CA CYS A 125 1.49 -8.75 25.66
C CYS A 125 1.72 -8.34 27.13
N LEU A 126 1.28 -7.14 27.51
CA LEU A 126 1.42 -6.56 28.85
C LEU A 126 2.87 -6.34 29.30
N ASP A 127 3.80 -6.19 28.35
CA ASP A 127 5.21 -5.92 28.62
C ASP A 127 5.60 -4.48 28.26
N ASP A 128 6.54 -3.92 29.02
CA ASP A 128 7.18 -2.64 28.73
C ASP A 128 8.05 -2.69 27.47
N TYR A 129 8.17 -1.55 26.77
CA TYR A 129 9.06 -1.41 25.63
C TYR A 129 10.53 -1.30 26.03
N LYS A 130 11.38 -2.11 25.38
CA LYS A 130 12.83 -2.15 25.56
C LYS A 130 13.54 -1.49 24.38
N GLY A 131 14.75 -0.97 24.60
CA GLY A 131 15.43 -0.11 23.62
C GLY A 131 15.55 -0.67 22.19
N LEU A 132 15.68 -1.98 22.02
CA LEU A 132 15.81 -2.62 20.71
C LEU A 132 14.48 -3.06 20.08
N ASP A 133 13.38 -2.91 20.80
CA ASP A 133 12.07 -3.34 20.35
C ASP A 133 11.65 -2.58 19.10
N ASN A 134 11.10 -3.33 18.15
CA ASN A 134 10.38 -2.76 17.04
C ASN A 134 8.95 -2.49 17.51
N ILE A 135 8.55 -1.23 17.41
CA ILE A 135 7.18 -0.81 17.68
C ILE A 135 6.54 -0.32 16.39
N MET A 136 5.23 -0.49 16.32
CA MET A 136 4.42 -0.07 15.19
C MET A 136 3.27 0.79 15.72
N GLN A 137 3.00 1.89 15.02
CA GLN A 137 1.96 2.85 15.39
C GLN A 137 0.76 2.74 14.44
N LEU A 138 -0.44 2.60 15.00
CA LEU A 138 -1.68 2.65 14.24
C LEU A 138 -2.07 4.09 13.88
N PRO A 139 -2.99 4.30 12.92
CA PRO A 139 -3.51 5.64 12.58
C PRO A 139 -4.15 6.39 13.75
N CYS A 140 -4.67 5.66 14.75
CA CYS A 140 -5.20 6.22 15.99
C CYS A 140 -4.12 6.59 17.03
N HIS A 141 -2.84 6.54 16.65
CA HIS A 141 -1.67 6.86 17.48
C HIS A 141 -1.34 5.90 18.63
N HIS A 142 -2.10 4.81 18.80
CA HIS A 142 -1.69 3.73 19.71
C HIS A 142 -0.52 2.94 19.13
N THR A 143 0.42 2.57 20.01
CA THR A 143 1.62 1.81 19.68
C THR A 143 1.61 0.44 20.32
N TYR A 144 2.27 -0.49 19.65
CA TYR A 144 2.41 -1.90 20.07
C TYR A 144 3.77 -2.41 19.60
N HIS A 145 4.24 -3.53 20.16
CA HIS A 145 5.30 -4.28 19.48
C HIS A 145 4.82 -4.69 18.09
N THR A 146 5.67 -4.54 17.07
CA THR A 146 5.34 -4.89 15.69
C THR A 146 4.76 -6.29 15.60
N LYS A 147 5.39 -7.28 16.25
CA LYS A 147 4.95 -8.68 16.27
C LYS A 147 3.56 -8.86 16.91
N CYS A 148 3.27 -8.10 17.96
CA CYS A 148 2.02 -8.22 18.69
C CYS A 148 0.86 -7.68 17.86
N ILE A 149 1.01 -6.47 17.29
CA ILE A 149 -0.06 -5.88 16.49
C ILE A 149 -0.23 -6.59 15.15
N THR A 150 0.84 -7.05 14.50
CA THR A 150 0.70 -7.82 13.25
C THR A 150 -0.12 -9.08 13.48
N ARG A 151 0.10 -9.79 14.59
CA ARG A 151 -0.67 -10.99 14.95
C ARG A 151 -2.13 -10.67 15.31
N TRP A 152 -2.37 -9.58 16.03
CA TRP A 152 -3.73 -9.13 16.34
C TRP A 152 -4.54 -8.83 15.07
N LEU A 153 -3.90 -8.18 14.10
CA LEU A 153 -4.53 -7.78 12.84
C LEU A 153 -4.80 -8.92 11.85
N GLU A 154 -4.31 -10.14 12.15
CA GLU A 154 -4.68 -11.34 11.41
C GLU A 154 -6.14 -11.74 11.63
N THR A 155 -6.73 -11.36 12.76
CA THR A 155 -8.09 -11.74 13.16
C THR A 155 -8.96 -10.58 13.65
N ASN A 156 -8.43 -9.36 13.72
CA ASN A 156 -9.18 -8.14 14.07
C ASN A 156 -8.84 -6.99 13.12
N ASP A 157 -9.79 -6.08 12.92
CA ASP A 157 -9.62 -4.82 12.17
C ASP A 157 -9.84 -3.59 13.05
N GLU A 158 -9.68 -3.75 14.36
CA GLU A 158 -9.85 -2.67 15.31
C GLU A 158 -8.63 -2.52 16.21
N CYS A 159 -8.35 -1.28 16.61
CA CYS A 159 -7.36 -1.02 17.65
C CYS A 159 -7.75 -1.70 18.97
N PRO A 160 -6.85 -2.48 19.61
CA PRO A 160 -7.12 -3.12 20.92
C PRO A 160 -7.54 -2.17 22.04
N VAL A 161 -7.17 -0.88 21.94
CA VAL A 161 -7.41 0.10 23.00
C VAL A 161 -8.66 0.93 22.73
N CYS A 162 -8.76 1.55 21.55
CA CYS A 162 -9.85 2.50 21.25
C CYS A 162 -10.89 1.99 20.25
N ARG A 163 -10.75 0.75 19.77
CA ARG A 163 -11.60 0.15 18.73
C ARG A 163 -11.70 0.95 17.43
N TYR A 164 -10.73 1.82 17.17
CA TYR A 164 -10.63 2.51 15.88
C TYR A 164 -10.58 1.48 14.75
N SER A 165 -11.55 1.52 13.84
CA SER A 165 -11.65 0.61 12.71
C SER A 165 -10.57 0.91 11.68
N LEU A 166 -9.87 -0.13 11.26
CA LEU A 166 -8.77 -0.07 10.31
C LEU A 166 -9.27 -0.40 8.91
N PRO A 167 -8.67 0.20 7.87
CA PRO A 167 -9.06 -0.03 6.49
C PRO A 167 -8.89 -1.50 6.08
N ARG A 168 -9.91 -2.04 5.43
CA ARG A 168 -9.89 -3.39 4.83
C ARG A 168 -9.34 -3.39 3.40
N ASP A 169 -9.04 -2.20 2.86
CA ASP A 169 -8.56 -1.98 1.51
C ASP A 169 -7.40 -0.96 1.48
N VAL A 170 -6.90 -0.67 0.27
CA VAL A 170 -5.75 0.21 0.03
C VAL A 170 -6.11 1.71 0.05
N SER A 171 -7.35 2.09 0.37
CA SER A 171 -7.82 3.48 0.30
C SER A 171 -6.98 4.41 1.17
N PHE A 172 -6.46 3.90 2.29
CA PHE A 172 -5.69 4.69 3.25
C PHE A 172 -4.24 4.99 2.82
N ALA A 173 -3.64 4.13 1.98
CA ALA A 173 -2.32 4.39 1.41
C ALA A 173 -2.32 5.60 0.47
N CYS A 174 -3.47 5.86 -0.17
CA CYS A 174 -3.67 7.01 -1.04
C CYS A 174 -3.81 8.32 -0.24
N SER A 175 -4.35 8.28 0.98
CA SER A 175 -4.45 9.46 1.86
C SER A 175 -3.13 9.85 2.53
N ILE A 176 -2.26 8.90 2.90
CA ILE A 176 -0.95 9.24 3.50
C ILE A 176 -0.01 9.87 2.46
N SER A 177 -0.06 9.45 1.20
CA SER A 177 0.75 10.02 0.12
C SER A 177 0.30 11.43 -0.33
N MET A 178 -0.75 11.99 0.26
CA MET A 178 -1.20 13.38 0.06
C MET A 178 -0.77 14.35 1.17
N LEU A 179 -0.14 13.86 2.25
CA LEU A 179 0.32 14.69 3.38
C LEU A 179 1.85 14.88 3.43
N SER A 180 2.56 14.59 2.33
CA SER A 180 4.02 14.81 2.20
C SER A 180 4.39 15.57 0.93
#